data_AF-A0A531K217-F1
#
_entry.id   AF-A0A531K217-F1
#
_cell.length_a   1.000
_cell.length_b   1.000
_cell.length_c   1.000
_cell.angle_alpha   90.00
_cell.angle_beta   90.00
_cell.angle_gamma   90.00
#
_symmetry.space_group_name_H-M   'P 1'
#
loop_
_entity.id
_entity.type
_entity.pdbx_description
1 polymer ?
#
loop_
_entity_poly.entity_id
_entity_poly.type
_entity_poly.pdbx_seq_one_letter_code
_entity_poly.pdbx_strand_id
1 'polypeptide(L)'
;MASLVVTGGRALNGGESIVTLDRIDPVAETTAEQGADMPPEAPATAALPPPQPVKPPAHSRTIDPEVVAPPQLPSGELERVEPRAPLSDLALAGPPKPPRWKMPGDWNGTKLFQPVAAAAGLIEAKGYSVAISGVDIVRQDETCSVDGKSWACGARARTAFRAFLRGRAIACIVPPE
;
A
#
# COMPACT_ATOMS: atom_id res chain seq x y z
N MET A 1 -10.53 -9.40 53.92
CA MET A 1 -11.57 -9.69 52.91
C MET A 1 -10.87 -9.78 51.56
N ALA A 2 -10.55 -10.99 51.12
CA ALA A 2 -9.85 -11.26 49.87
C ALA A 2 -10.89 -11.71 48.84
N SER A 3 -11.11 -10.90 47.82
CA SER A 3 -12.05 -11.23 46.74
C SER A 3 -11.30 -11.93 45.61
N LEU A 4 -11.60 -13.20 45.44
CA LEU A 4 -11.21 -14.04 44.31
C LEU A 4 -12.14 -13.70 43.14
N VAL A 5 -11.60 -13.27 42.00
CA VAL A 5 -12.36 -13.18 40.75
C VAL A 5 -11.85 -14.28 39.82
N VAL A 6 -12.65 -15.33 39.67
CA VAL A 6 -12.46 -16.39 38.68
C VAL A 6 -13.23 -15.99 37.44
N THR A 7 -12.54 -15.81 36.32
CA THR A 7 -13.17 -15.68 35.00
C THR A 7 -12.52 -16.65 34.02
N GLY A 8 -13.35 -17.56 33.50
CA GLY A 8 -13.26 -18.11 32.14
C GLY A 8 -12.05 -18.97 31.80
N GLY A 9 -12.17 -20.27 32.03
CA GLY A 9 -11.27 -21.28 31.48
C GLY A 9 -11.27 -21.27 29.94
N ARG A 10 -10.13 -20.88 29.36
CA ARG A 10 -9.63 -21.45 28.11
C ARG A 10 -8.17 -21.82 28.35
N ALA A 11 -7.94 -23.12 28.53
CA ALA A 11 -6.60 -23.68 28.52
C ALA A 11 -6.08 -23.59 27.08
N LEU A 12 -4.98 -22.88 26.87
CA LEU A 12 -4.19 -23.01 25.65
C LEU A 12 -3.43 -24.33 25.77
N ASN A 13 -3.77 -25.33 24.96
CA ASN A 13 -2.97 -26.53 24.84
C ASN A 13 -1.57 -26.10 24.38
N GLY A 14 -0.57 -26.37 25.22
CA GLY A 14 0.85 -26.28 24.88
C GLY A 14 1.18 -27.32 23.82
N GLY A 15 0.80 -27.05 22.58
CA GLY A 15 1.32 -27.72 21.41
C GLY A 15 2.60 -27.01 21.00
N GLU A 16 3.73 -27.63 21.31
CA GLU A 16 5.05 -27.28 20.83
C GLU A 16 5.02 -27.13 19.30
N SER A 17 4.88 -25.89 18.83
CA SER A 17 4.95 -25.58 17.41
C SER A 17 6.43 -25.51 17.05
N ILE A 18 7.03 -26.67 16.79
CA ILE A 18 8.36 -26.78 16.19
C ILE A 18 8.29 -26.22 14.77
N VAL A 19 8.66 -24.95 14.60
CA VAL A 19 8.97 -24.43 13.27
C VAL A 19 10.40 -24.85 12.95
N THR A 20 10.55 -25.92 12.18
CA THR A 20 11.83 -26.29 11.58
C THR A 20 12.23 -25.19 10.58
N LEU A 21 13.15 -24.32 11.00
CA LEU A 21 13.85 -23.43 10.10
C LEU A 21 14.82 -24.29 9.27
N ASP A 22 14.56 -24.38 7.97
CA ASP A 22 15.46 -25.04 7.04
C ASP A 22 16.78 -24.25 7.00
N ARG A 23 17.87 -24.92 7.39
CA ARG A 23 19.20 -24.32 7.50
C ARG A 23 19.85 -24.38 6.13
N ILE A 24 20.04 -23.22 5.50
CA ILE A 24 20.89 -23.11 4.31
C ILE A 24 22.34 -23.13 4.79
N ASP A 25 23.06 -24.21 4.52
CA ASP A 25 24.49 -24.33 4.76
C ASP A 25 25.29 -23.40 3.83
N PRO A 26 26.17 -22.54 4.35
CA PRO A 26 27.18 -21.87 3.52
C PRO A 26 28.34 -22.85 3.30
N VAL A 27 28.49 -23.33 2.06
CA VAL A 27 29.71 -24.03 1.66
C VAL A 27 30.89 -23.06 1.72
N ALA A 28 31.74 -23.33 2.71
CA ALA A 28 33.20 -23.26 2.74
C ALA A 28 33.90 -22.17 1.92
N GLU A 29 34.47 -21.25 2.69
CA GLU A 29 35.63 -20.45 2.35
C GLU A 29 36.78 -21.31 1.80
N THR A 30 37.37 -20.89 0.69
CA THR A 30 38.75 -21.25 0.34
C THR A 30 39.54 -19.96 0.11
N THR A 31 40.47 -19.71 1.03
CA THR A 31 41.46 -18.65 0.99
C THR A 31 42.53 -18.96 -0.07
N ALA A 32 42.83 -17.99 -0.94
CA ALA A 32 44.12 -17.91 -1.63
C ALA A 32 44.43 -16.45 -1.96
N GLU A 33 45.32 -15.85 -1.17
CA GLU A 33 46.06 -14.66 -1.57
C GLU A 33 47.07 -15.06 -2.66
N GLN A 34 47.11 -14.33 -3.78
CA GLN A 34 48.31 -14.09 -4.57
C GLN A 34 48.02 -13.04 -5.64
N GLY A 35 48.74 -11.92 -5.55
CA GLY A 35 48.75 -10.90 -6.59
C GLY A 35 49.49 -11.41 -7.83
N ALA A 36 48.88 -11.23 -8.98
CA ALA A 36 49.55 -11.19 -10.27
C ALA A 36 48.77 -10.25 -11.19
N ASP A 37 49.52 -9.31 -11.73
CA ASP A 37 49.19 -8.29 -12.72
C ASP A 37 48.15 -8.75 -13.77
N MET A 38 47.04 -8.00 -13.88
CA MET A 38 45.97 -8.26 -14.85
C MET A 38 45.73 -6.99 -15.68
N PRO A 39 45.87 -7.04 -17.02
CA PRO A 39 45.63 -5.89 -17.89
C PRO A 39 44.15 -5.50 -17.86
N PRO A 40 43.80 -4.23 -18.18
CA PRO A 40 42.44 -3.72 -17.99
C PRO A 40 41.44 -4.47 -18.87
N GLU A 41 40.56 -5.23 -18.22
CA GLU A 41 39.46 -5.94 -18.84
C GLU A 41 38.39 -4.92 -19.27
N ALA A 42 38.16 -4.84 -20.58
CA ALA A 42 37.12 -4.04 -21.20
C ALA A 42 35.72 -4.48 -20.68
N PRO A 43 34.74 -3.57 -20.58
CA PRO A 43 33.45 -3.89 -20.01
C PRO A 43 32.76 -5.04 -20.77
N ALA A 44 32.34 -6.05 -20.00
CA ALA A 44 31.49 -7.15 -20.43
C ALA A 44 30.13 -6.61 -20.89
N THR A 45 30.05 -6.14 -22.13
CA THR A 45 28.80 -5.72 -22.78
C THR A 45 28.69 -6.31 -24.19
N ALA A 46 29.34 -7.45 -24.44
CA ALA A 46 29.44 -8.02 -25.79
C ALA A 46 28.68 -9.34 -26.01
N ALA A 47 27.77 -9.75 -25.11
CA ALA A 47 27.07 -11.04 -25.24
C ALA A 47 25.54 -10.97 -25.09
N LEU A 48 24.91 -9.87 -25.52
CA LEU A 48 23.47 -9.91 -25.82
C LEU A 48 23.30 -10.20 -27.33
N PRO A 49 22.59 -11.27 -27.71
CA PRO A 49 22.27 -11.51 -29.12
C PRO A 49 21.48 -10.30 -29.67
N PRO A 50 21.65 -9.96 -30.96
CA PRO A 50 20.96 -8.83 -31.55
C PRO A 50 19.44 -8.99 -31.36
N PRO A 51 18.72 -7.90 -31.04
CA PRO A 51 17.28 -7.96 -30.89
C PRO A 51 16.68 -8.48 -32.19
N GLN A 52 15.96 -9.60 -32.09
CA GLN A 52 15.16 -10.10 -33.19
C GLN A 52 14.19 -9.00 -33.61
N PRO A 53 13.95 -8.79 -34.92
CA PRO A 53 12.99 -7.79 -35.37
C PRO A 53 11.63 -8.13 -34.75
N VAL A 54 11.17 -7.28 -33.84
CA VAL A 54 9.84 -7.37 -33.25
C VAL A 54 8.86 -7.30 -34.42
N LYS A 55 8.14 -8.41 -34.67
CA LYS A 55 7.08 -8.42 -35.67
C LYS A 55 6.13 -7.28 -35.31
N PRO A 56 5.86 -6.32 -36.20
CA PRO A 56 5.01 -5.19 -35.86
C PRO A 56 3.67 -5.73 -35.35
N PRO A 57 3.07 -5.10 -34.32
CA PRO A 57 1.75 -5.49 -33.86
C PRO A 57 0.84 -5.56 -35.08
N ALA A 58 0.11 -6.67 -35.24
CA ALA A 58 -0.80 -6.83 -36.36
C ALA A 58 -1.71 -5.60 -36.40
N HIS A 59 -1.51 -4.75 -37.41
CA HIS A 59 -2.33 -3.57 -37.61
C HIS A 59 -3.78 -4.01 -37.69
N SER A 60 -4.68 -3.25 -37.05
CA SER A 60 -6.13 -3.43 -37.17
C SER A 60 -6.48 -3.66 -38.64
N ARG A 61 -7.37 -4.63 -38.92
CA ARG A 61 -7.84 -4.90 -40.29
C ARG A 61 -8.30 -3.58 -40.92
N THR A 62 -7.85 -3.30 -42.15
CA THR A 62 -8.41 -2.20 -42.95
C THR A 62 -9.90 -2.43 -43.10
N ILE A 63 -10.70 -1.56 -42.47
CA ILE A 63 -12.15 -1.55 -42.65
C ILE A 63 -12.40 -0.81 -43.96
N ASP A 64 -13.09 -1.47 -44.90
CA ASP A 64 -13.53 -0.82 -46.13
C ASP A 64 -14.53 0.29 -45.78
N PRO A 65 -14.21 1.57 -46.08
CA PRO A 65 -15.07 2.69 -45.73
C PRO A 65 -16.42 2.68 -46.45
N GLU A 66 -16.57 1.91 -47.54
CA GLU A 66 -17.87 1.74 -48.21
C GLU A 66 -18.75 0.66 -47.57
N VAL A 67 -18.15 -0.30 -46.83
CA VAL A 67 -18.88 -1.40 -46.18
C VAL A 67 -19.35 -1.02 -44.77
N VAL A 68 -18.60 -0.16 -44.07
CA VAL A 68 -18.94 0.32 -42.72
C VAL A 68 -18.85 1.85 -42.70
N ALA A 69 -19.70 2.51 -43.49
CA ALA A 69 -19.83 3.95 -43.45
C ALA A 69 -20.65 4.38 -42.22
N PRO A 70 -20.17 5.36 -41.41
CA PRO A 70 -21.02 6.04 -40.44
C PRO A 70 -22.24 6.64 -41.16
N PRO A 71 -23.45 6.57 -40.59
CA PRO A 71 -24.62 7.18 -41.19
C PRO A 71 -24.38 8.67 -41.40
N GLN A 72 -24.80 9.21 -42.55
CA GLN A 72 -24.67 10.64 -42.82
C GLN A 72 -25.59 11.41 -41.87
N LEU A 73 -24.99 12.08 -40.87
CA LEU A 73 -25.71 12.94 -39.95
C LEU A 73 -25.90 14.32 -40.59
N PRO A 74 -27.10 14.91 -40.51
CA PRO A 74 -27.33 16.27 -41.00
C PRO A 74 -26.43 17.26 -40.25
N SER A 75 -25.83 18.21 -40.96
CA SER A 75 -24.91 19.23 -40.41
C SER A 75 -25.60 20.32 -39.57
N GLY A 76 -26.79 20.04 -39.05
CA GLY A 76 -27.58 20.96 -38.24
C GLY A 76 -27.09 21.06 -36.79
N GLU A 77 -27.60 22.06 -36.07
CA GLU A 77 -27.36 22.24 -34.64
C GLU A 77 -27.99 21.07 -33.86
N LEU A 78 -27.20 20.39 -33.04
CA LEU A 78 -27.66 19.25 -32.25
C LEU A 78 -28.40 19.75 -31.02
N GLU A 79 -29.68 19.40 -30.90
CA GLU A 79 -30.46 19.69 -29.70
C GLU A 79 -30.27 18.60 -28.64
N ARG A 80 -30.16 19.03 -27.38
CA ARG A 80 -30.04 18.13 -26.26
C ARG A 80 -31.41 17.54 -25.91
N VAL A 81 -31.68 16.36 -26.46
CA VAL A 81 -32.85 15.54 -26.11
C VAL A 81 -32.73 15.04 -24.67
N GLU A 82 -33.85 14.98 -23.95
CA GLU A 82 -33.89 14.42 -22.60
C GLU A 82 -33.37 12.97 -22.58
N PRO A 83 -32.73 12.54 -21.47
CA PRO A 83 -32.27 11.17 -21.33
C PRO A 83 -33.40 10.17 -21.57
N ARG A 84 -33.17 9.23 -22.48
CA ARG A 84 -34.13 8.15 -22.74
C ARG A 84 -34.41 7.37 -21.45
N ALA A 85 -35.65 6.93 -21.27
CA ALA A 85 -36.00 5.97 -20.23
C ALA A 85 -35.10 4.72 -20.32
N PRO A 86 -34.71 4.13 -19.17
CA PRO A 86 -33.89 2.93 -19.15
C PRO A 86 -34.57 1.81 -19.95
N LEU A 87 -33.77 1.05 -20.70
CA LEU A 87 -34.27 -0.03 -21.58
C LEU A 87 -34.87 -1.22 -20.79
N SER A 88 -34.61 -1.31 -19.48
CA SER A 88 -35.18 -2.31 -18.57
C SER A 88 -35.00 -1.88 -17.11
N ASP A 89 -35.66 -2.58 -16.18
CA ASP A 89 -35.53 -2.32 -14.75
C ASP A 89 -34.12 -2.57 -14.21
N LEU A 90 -33.30 -3.37 -14.91
CA LEU A 90 -31.88 -3.57 -14.58
C LEU A 90 -31.03 -2.33 -14.92
N ALA A 91 -31.49 -1.52 -15.86
CA ALA A 91 -30.85 -0.26 -16.23
C ALA A 91 -31.31 0.92 -15.34
N LEU A 92 -32.22 0.69 -14.39
CA LEU A 92 -32.51 1.67 -13.35
C LEU A 92 -31.30 1.79 -12.42
N ALA A 93 -30.82 3.02 -12.24
CA ALA A 93 -29.85 3.29 -11.19
C ALA A 93 -30.46 2.90 -9.84
N GLY A 94 -29.83 1.94 -9.15
CA GLY A 94 -30.25 1.56 -7.82
C GLY A 94 -30.20 2.76 -6.86
N PRO A 95 -31.04 2.79 -5.82
CA PRO A 95 -30.99 3.84 -4.80
C PRO A 95 -29.57 4.03 -4.27
N PRO A 96 -29.15 5.27 -3.95
CA PRO A 96 -27.82 5.54 -3.45
C PRO A 96 -27.56 4.67 -2.22
N LYS A 97 -26.43 3.95 -2.25
CA LYS A 97 -26.08 3.01 -1.18
C LYS A 97 -25.97 3.81 0.13
N PRO A 98 -26.70 3.44 1.20
CA PRO A 98 -26.60 4.16 2.45
C PRO A 98 -25.14 4.14 2.94
N PRO A 99 -24.70 5.21 3.63
CA PRO A 99 -23.34 5.26 4.15
C PRO A 99 -23.07 4.02 4.98
N ARG A 100 -22.04 3.26 4.58
CA ARG A 100 -21.74 1.91 5.12
C ARG A 100 -21.41 1.89 6.61
N TRP A 101 -21.17 3.04 7.21
CA TRP A 101 -20.93 3.20 8.63
C TRP A 101 -21.27 4.64 8.99
N LYS A 102 -22.32 4.85 9.78
CA LYS A 102 -22.33 6.03 10.65
C LYS A 102 -21.36 5.66 11.78
N MET A 103 -20.21 6.35 11.85
CA MET A 103 -19.37 6.28 13.04
C MET A 103 -20.26 6.58 14.26
N PRO A 104 -20.05 5.90 15.41
CA PRO A 104 -20.81 6.18 16.63
C PRO A 104 -20.88 7.69 16.84
N GLY A 105 -22.11 8.19 17.01
CA GLY A 105 -22.39 9.61 17.15
C GLY A 105 -21.51 10.23 18.23
N ASP A 106 -21.13 11.49 17.99
CA ASP A 106 -20.53 12.40 18.98
C ASP A 106 -18.99 12.41 19.11
N TRP A 107 -18.24 11.82 18.17
CA TRP A 107 -16.83 12.22 17.98
C TRP A 107 -16.74 13.57 17.25
N ASN A 108 -17.09 14.65 17.97
CA ASN A 108 -16.94 16.06 17.58
C ASN A 108 -15.47 16.55 17.61
N GLY A 109 -14.52 15.68 17.25
CA GLY A 109 -13.13 16.06 17.10
C GLY A 109 -12.92 16.90 15.84
N THR A 110 -12.04 17.90 15.92
CA THR A 110 -11.53 18.62 14.75
C THR A 110 -10.87 17.65 13.80
N LYS A 111 -11.29 17.65 12.53
CA LYS A 111 -10.67 16.80 11.50
C LYS A 111 -9.36 17.43 11.03
N LEU A 112 -8.28 16.71 11.30
CA LEU A 112 -6.95 17.02 10.80
C LEU A 112 -6.74 16.24 9.50
N PHE A 113 -6.70 16.98 8.39
CA PHE A 113 -6.49 16.44 7.05
C PHE A 113 -5.01 16.38 6.73
N GLN A 114 -4.65 15.50 5.77
CA GLN A 114 -3.28 15.32 5.30
C GLN A 114 -2.28 15.01 6.43
N PRO A 115 -2.55 13.98 7.27
CA PRO A 115 -1.67 13.64 8.36
C PRO A 115 -0.31 13.14 7.84
N VAL A 116 0.77 13.71 8.39
CA VAL A 116 2.15 13.32 8.14
C VAL A 116 2.67 12.57 9.36
N ALA A 117 3.06 11.31 9.21
CA ALA A 117 3.72 10.59 10.30
C ALA A 117 5.18 11.03 10.43
N ALA A 118 5.51 11.75 11.51
CA ALA A 118 6.88 12.13 11.86
C ALA A 118 7.66 10.94 12.45
N ALA A 119 7.00 10.14 13.28
CA ALA A 119 7.50 8.89 13.87
C ALA A 119 6.37 7.86 13.95
N ALA A 120 6.64 6.65 14.41
CA ALA A 120 5.55 5.70 14.69
C ALA A 120 4.78 6.19 15.92
N GLY A 121 3.49 6.50 15.77
CA GLY A 121 2.67 7.05 16.85
C GLY A 121 2.69 8.58 17.00
N LEU A 122 3.47 9.30 16.20
CA LEU A 122 3.49 10.76 16.16
C LEU A 122 3.03 11.29 14.79
N ILE A 123 2.05 12.19 14.80
CA ILE A 123 1.38 12.72 13.61
C ILE A 123 1.47 14.24 13.61
N GLU A 124 1.86 14.82 12.49
CA GLU A 124 1.81 16.25 12.23
C GLU A 124 0.69 16.55 11.24
N ALA A 125 -0.20 17.48 11.59
CA ALA A 125 -1.28 17.91 10.70
C ALA A 125 -1.81 19.28 11.09
N LYS A 126 -2.01 20.17 10.10
CA LYS A 126 -2.52 21.54 10.31
C LYS A 126 -1.80 22.32 11.43
N GLY A 127 -0.48 22.16 11.56
CA GLY A 127 0.31 22.83 12.61
C GLY A 127 0.26 22.16 13.99
N TYR A 128 -0.56 21.13 14.19
CA TYR A 128 -0.58 20.34 15.42
C TYR A 128 0.38 19.16 15.33
N SER A 129 1.05 18.87 16.45
CA SER A 129 1.75 17.61 16.68
C SER A 129 0.92 16.76 17.65
N VAL A 130 0.45 15.61 17.17
CA VAL A 130 -0.46 14.71 17.87
C VAL A 130 0.24 13.38 18.12
N ALA A 131 0.37 13.02 19.40
CA ALA A 131 0.81 11.70 19.82
C ALA A 131 -0.39 10.78 20.07
N ILE A 132 -0.28 9.52 19.65
CA ILE A 132 -1.27 8.49 19.99
C ILE A 132 -1.11 8.13 21.47
N SER A 133 -2.21 8.18 22.22
CA SER A 133 -2.20 7.79 23.64
C SER A 133 -2.05 6.28 23.80
N GLY A 134 -1.23 5.86 24.77
CA GLY A 134 -1.06 4.44 25.14
C GLY A 134 -0.16 3.64 24.20
N VAL A 135 0.63 4.30 23.34
CA VAL A 135 1.66 3.64 22.53
C VAL A 135 3.02 4.27 22.76
N ASP A 136 4.05 3.43 22.74
CA ASP A 136 5.43 3.89 22.77
C ASP A 136 5.81 4.45 21.38
N ILE A 137 6.29 5.69 21.37
CA ILE A 137 6.70 6.35 20.13
C ILE A 137 8.08 5.82 19.74
N VAL A 138 8.14 5.13 18.61
CA VAL A 138 9.40 4.66 18.03
C VAL A 138 9.92 5.71 17.06
N ARG A 139 11.10 6.27 17.35
CA ARG A 139 11.71 7.31 16.51
C ARG A 139 12.13 6.73 15.17
N GLN A 140 12.18 7.54 14.11
CA GLN A 140 12.55 7.05 12.77
C GLN A 140 13.96 6.43 12.74
N ASP A 141 14.89 7.01 13.47
CA ASP A 141 16.31 6.63 13.56
C ASP A 141 16.57 5.49 14.54
N GLU A 142 15.53 4.94 15.17
CA GLU A 142 15.67 3.91 16.19
C GLU A 142 15.99 2.53 15.61
N THR A 143 16.91 1.85 16.28
CA THR A 143 17.31 0.47 15.97
C THR A 143 16.98 -0.44 17.14
N CYS A 144 16.34 -1.57 16.84
CA CYS A 144 16.00 -2.58 17.83
C CYS A 144 16.95 -3.76 17.66
N SER A 145 17.27 -4.45 18.75
CA SER A 145 18.10 -5.64 18.74
C SER A 145 17.43 -6.76 19.54
N VAL A 146 17.29 -7.93 18.92
CA VAL A 146 16.81 -9.16 19.56
C VAL A 146 17.72 -10.30 19.11
N ASP A 147 18.18 -11.11 20.06
CA ASP A 147 19.08 -12.26 19.82
C ASP A 147 20.33 -11.91 18.99
N GLY A 148 20.90 -10.73 19.25
CA GLY A 148 22.11 -10.24 18.58
C GLY A 148 21.89 -9.73 17.14
N LYS A 149 20.65 -9.75 16.64
CA LYS A 149 20.30 -9.19 15.33
C LYS A 149 19.73 -7.80 15.50
N SER A 150 20.37 -6.80 14.88
CA SER A 150 19.89 -5.42 14.87
C SER A 150 19.15 -5.09 13.56
N TRP A 151 18.10 -4.27 13.66
CA TRP A 151 17.41 -3.73 12.48
C TRP A 151 16.82 -2.36 12.75
N ALA A 152 16.58 -1.60 11.68
CA ALA A 152 15.95 -0.28 11.72
C ALA A 152 14.44 -0.39 12.00
N CYS A 153 14.08 -0.70 13.25
CA CYS A 153 12.69 -0.82 13.68
C CYS A 153 11.94 0.50 13.54
N GLY A 154 12.59 1.64 13.79
CA GLY A 154 12.04 2.98 13.61
C GLY A 154 11.55 3.26 12.19
N ALA A 155 12.41 3.03 11.21
CA ALA A 155 12.07 3.22 9.80
C ALA A 155 10.92 2.30 9.35
N ARG A 156 10.91 1.05 9.83
CA ARG A 156 9.83 0.08 9.54
C ARG A 156 8.51 0.49 10.19
N ALA A 157 8.53 0.86 11.47
CA ALA A 157 7.34 1.28 12.21
C ALA A 157 6.74 2.57 11.63
N ARG A 158 7.58 3.58 11.33
CA ARG A 158 7.13 4.81 10.64
C ARG A 158 6.51 4.50 9.28
N THR A 159 7.09 3.58 8.51
CA THR A 159 6.57 3.21 7.19
C THR A 159 5.21 2.52 7.28
N ALA A 160 5.05 1.57 8.21
CA ALA A 160 3.77 0.93 8.48
C ALA A 160 2.72 1.97 8.91
N PHE A 161 3.10 2.90 9.77
CA PHE A 161 2.22 3.96 10.25
C PHE A 161 1.82 4.94 9.12
N ARG A 162 2.74 5.31 8.22
CA ARG A 162 2.42 6.09 7.02
C ARG A 162 1.43 5.38 6.10
N ALA A 163 1.59 4.08 5.90
CA ALA A 163 0.63 3.28 5.15
C ALA A 163 -0.74 3.26 5.84
N PHE A 164 -0.74 3.18 7.17
CA PHE A 164 -1.95 3.32 7.98
C PHE A 164 -2.57 4.73 7.91
N LEU A 165 -1.85 5.80 7.64
CA LEU A 165 -2.47 7.14 7.51
C LEU A 165 -2.94 7.47 6.09
N ARG A 166 -2.48 6.74 5.07
CA ARG A 166 -2.78 7.02 3.67
C ARG A 166 -4.29 6.99 3.40
N GLY A 167 -4.81 8.09 2.86
CA GLY A 167 -6.23 8.25 2.50
C GLY A 167 -7.17 8.45 3.69
N ARG A 168 -6.63 8.68 4.90
CA ARG A 168 -7.42 8.91 6.11
C ARG A 168 -7.19 10.32 6.67
N ALA A 169 -8.24 10.85 7.30
CA ALA A 169 -8.16 12.01 8.16
C ALA A 169 -8.34 11.55 9.60
N ILE A 170 -7.61 12.16 10.52
CA ILE A 170 -7.76 11.86 11.96
C ILE A 170 -8.71 12.88 12.58
N ALA A 171 -9.54 12.42 13.50
CA ALA A 171 -10.38 13.29 14.31
C ALA A 171 -9.78 13.36 15.71
N CYS A 172 -9.42 14.58 16.14
CA CYS A 172 -8.76 14.82 17.42
C CYS A 172 -9.47 15.96 18.15
N ILE A 173 -9.52 15.90 19.48
CA ILE A 173 -9.89 17.06 20.30
C ILE A 173 -8.61 17.88 20.43
N VAL A 174 -8.53 18.99 19.71
CA VAL A 174 -7.38 19.90 19.74
C VAL A 174 -7.69 21.11 20.62
N PRO A 175 -6.70 21.68 21.33
CA PRO A 175 -6.87 22.96 22.00
C PRO A 175 -7.29 24.06 21.01
N PRO A 176 -8.04 25.09 21.46
CA PRO A 176 -8.28 26.28 20.64
C PRO A 176 -6.94 27.00 20.35
N GLU A 177 -6.86 27.62 19.18
CA GLU A 177 -5.71 28.46 18.77
C GLU A 177 -5.62 29.78 19.53
#